data_AF-A0A925SXB6-F1
#
_entry.id   AF-A0A925SXB6-F1
#
_cell.length_a   1.000
_cell.length_b   1.000
_cell.length_c   1.000
_cell.angle_alpha   90.00
_cell.angle_beta   90.00
_cell.angle_gamma   90.00
#
_symmetry.space_group_name_H-M   'P 1'
#
loop_
_entity.id
_entity.type
_entity.pdbx_description
1 polymer ?
#
loop_
_entity_poly.entity_id
_entity_poly.type
_entity_poly.pdbx_seq_one_letter_code
_entity_poly.pdbx_strand_id
1 'polypeptide(L)' 'GPVYWRVARRKDSIEAQCSKDGEKFLTIRQGYFPPKVEVMVGVMSAAPEGTGFDAIFDQLTLESA' A
#
# COMPACT_ATOMS: atom_id res chain seq x y z
N GLY A 1 16.28 -7.08 0.93
CA GLY A 1 15.17 -7.99 1.30
C GLY A 1 13.86 -7.38 0.85
N PRO A 2 12.76 -8.14 0.79
CA PRO A 2 11.44 -7.61 0.44
C PRO A 2 11.00 -6.55 1.46
N VAL A 3 10.08 -5.68 1.04
CA VAL A 3 9.38 -4.73 1.92
C VAL A 3 7.90 -5.05 1.82
N TYR A 4 7.28 -5.23 2.98
CA TYR A 4 5.86 -5.53 3.05
C TYR A 4 5.06 -4.25 3.27
N TRP A 5 3.94 -4.16 2.57
CA TRP A 5 3.03 -3.02 2.63
C TRP A 5 1.65 -3.48 3.07
N ARG A 6 1.04 -2.71 3.97
CA ARG A 6 -0.37 -2.83 4.32
C ARG A 6 -1.02 -1.47 4.20
N VAL A 7 -2.21 -1.45 3.62
CA VAL A 7 -3.02 -0.24 3.52
C VAL A 7 -4.42 -0.58 3.98
N ALA A 8 -4.95 0.19 4.92
CA ALA A 8 -6.30 0.02 5.44
C ALA A 8 -7.09 1.29 5.22
N ARG A 9 -8.29 1.17 4.64
CA ARG A 9 -9.28 2.25 4.63
C ARG A 9 -10.24 2.03 5.78
N ARG A 10 -10.44 3.04 6.62
CA ARG A 10 -11.46 3.06 7.67
C ARG A 10 -12.33 4.30 7.49
N LYS A 11 -13.57 4.11 7.03
CA LYS A 11 -14.51 5.19 6.69
C LYS A 11 -13.89 6.22 5.73
N ASP A 12 -13.60 7.40 6.25
CA ASP A 12 -13.05 8.58 5.60
C ASP A 12 -11.56 8.78 5.90
N SER A 13 -10.86 7.72 6.30
CA SER A 13 -9.42 7.72 6.53
C SER A 13 -8.73 6.55 5.85
N ILE A 14 -7.47 6.77 5.52
CA ILE A 14 -6.55 5.73 5.05
C ILE A 14 -5.31 5.72 5.94
N GLU A 15 -4.82 4.53 6.22
CA GLU A 15 -3.58 4.27 6.95
C GLU A 15 -2.68 3.40 6.09
N ALA A 16 -1.42 3.82 5.95
CA ALA A 16 -0.37 3.05 5.27
C ALA A 16 0.68 2.63 6.28
N GLN A 17 1.05 1.36 6.22
CA GLN A 17 2.01 0.72 7.11
C GLN A 17 3.04 -0.06 6.28
N CYS A 18 4.28 -0.14 6.79
CA CYS A 18 5.32 -0.96 6.17
C CYS A 18 6.05 -1.84 7.19
N SER A 19 6.67 -2.92 6.71
CA SER A 19 7.45 -3.85 7.51
C SER A 19 8.66 -4.38 6.75
N LYS A 20 9.74 -4.66 7.49
CA LYS A 20 10.96 -5.32 6.99
C LYS A 20 10.93 -6.83 7.13
N ASP A 21 10.13 -7.36 8.05
CA ASP A 21 10.05 -8.79 8.39
C ASP A 21 8.71 -9.43 8.00
N GLY A 22 7.70 -8.63 7.66
CA GLY A 22 6.35 -9.11 7.34
C GLY A 22 5.50 -9.40 8.59
N GLU A 23 6.03 -9.15 9.78
CA GLU A 23 5.37 -9.42 11.07
C GLU A 23 5.05 -8.11 11.80
N LYS A 24 6.05 -7.23 11.95
CA LYS A 24 5.95 -5.97 12.69
C LYS A 24 5.78 -4.82 11.73
N PHE A 25 4.59 -4.23 11.73
CA PHE A 25 4.23 -3.11 10.88
C PHE A 25 4.33 -1.79 11.63
N LEU A 26 4.92 -0.79 10.97
CA LEU A 26 4.99 0.59 11.44
C LEU A 26 4.05 1.44 10.59
N THR A 27 3.19 2.23 11.23
CA THR A 27 2.39 3.24 10.54
C THR A 27 3.28 4.38 10.07
N ILE A 28 3.28 4.62 8.76
CA ILE A 28 4.09 5.69 8.16
C ILE A 28 3.24 6.88 7.68
N ARG A 29 1.94 6.67 7.47
CA ARG A 29 1.01 7.71 7.05
C ARG A 29 -0.40 7.38 7.50
N GLN A 30 -1.08 8.37 8.06
CA GLN A 30 -2.53 8.39 8.21
C GLN A 30 -3.05 9.69 7.61
N GLY A 31 -4.17 9.63 6.91
CA GLY A 31 -4.76 10.80 6.28
C GLY A 31 -6.24 10.66 6.02
N TYR A 32 -6.88 11.80 5.80
CA TYR A 32 -8.23 11.86 5.27
C TYR A 32 -8.29 11.23 3.87
N PHE A 33 -9.35 10.49 3.62
CA PHE A 33 -9.67 9.89 2.34
C PHE A 33 -11.17 10.06 2.05
N PRO A 34 -11.57 10.63 0.90
CA PRO A 34 -12.97 10.97 0.65
C PRO A 34 -13.94 9.80 0.88
N PRO A 35 -15.03 9.97 1.67
CA PRO A 35 -16.04 8.93 1.84
C PRO A 35 -16.90 8.78 0.59
N LYS A 36 -17.55 7.61 0.43
CA LYS A 36 -18.55 7.34 -0.62
C LYS A 36 -18.05 7.45 -2.07
N VAL A 37 -16.73 7.38 -2.27
CA VAL A 37 -16.13 7.18 -3.59
C VAL A 37 -15.75 5.72 -3.77
N GLU A 38 -16.02 5.19 -4.95
CA GLU A 38 -15.46 3.93 -5.41
C GLU A 38 -13.93 4.05 -5.45
N VAL A 39 -13.22 3.00 -5.05
CA VAL A 39 -11.77 2.98 -4.94
C VAL A 39 -11.19 1.77 -5.62
N MET A 40 -10.10 1.99 -6.35
CA MET A 40 -9.23 0.93 -6.82
C MET A 40 -8.02 0.86 -5.90
N VAL A 41 -7.60 -0.36 -5.58
CA VAL A 41 -6.39 -0.64 -4.81
C VAL A 41 -5.55 -1.62 -5.61
N GLY A 42 -4.25 -1.40 -5.65
CA GLY A 42 -3.33 -2.23 -6.41
C GLY A 42 -1.88 -1.87 -6.13
N VAL A 43 -1.00 -2.72 -6.64
CA VAL A 43 0.44 -2.48 -6.67
C VAL A 43 0.78 -1.50 -7.79
N MET A 44 1.82 -0.69 -7.58
CA MET A 44 2.22 0.36 -8.51
C MET A 44 3.75 0.43 -8.57
N SER A 45 4.27 0.53 -9.78
CA SER A 45 5.67 0.83 -10.06
C SER A 45 5.72 1.94 -11.10
N ALA A 46 6.64 2.88 -10.92
CA ALA A 46 6.85 3.97 -11.84
C ALA A 46 8.34 4.31 -11.89
N ALA A 47 8.85 4.58 -13.09
CA ALA A 47 10.16 5.19 -13.32
C ALA A 47 9.92 6.53 -14.02
N PRO A 48 9.70 7.62 -13.26
CA PRO A 48 9.40 8.93 -13.84
C PRO A 48 10.53 9.44 -14.74
N GLU A 49 11.76 9.04 -14.42
CA GLU A 49 12.97 9.34 -15.15
C GLU A 49 13.72 8.03 -15.43
N GLY A 50 14.31 7.90 -16.63
CA GLY A 50 15.15 6.77 -17.00
C GLY A 50 14.41 5.60 -17.68
N THR A 51 15.11 4.47 -17.81
CA THR A 51 14.70 3.32 -18.65
C THR A 51 13.80 2.30 -17.95
N GLY A 52 13.48 2.51 -16.67
CA GLY A 52 12.70 1.57 -15.88
C GLY A 52 13.52 0.59 -15.05
N PHE A 53 12.81 -0.31 -14.37
CA PHE A 53 13.37 -1.36 -13.52
C PHE A 53 12.37 -2.51 -13.36
N ASP A 54 12.87 -3.70 -13.05
CA ASP A 54 12.02 -4.84 -12.71
C ASP A 54 11.50 -4.70 -11.28
N ALA A 55 10.17 -4.73 -11.14
CA ALA A 55 9.49 -4.74 -9.86
C ALA A 55 8.67 -6.04 -9.72
N ILE A 56 9.01 -6.85 -8.72
CA ILE A 56 8.28 -8.08 -8.41
C ILE A 56 7.36 -7.78 -7.23
N PHE A 57 6.07 -8.01 -7.45
CA PHE A 57 5.05 -7.97 -6.41
C PHE A 57 4.55 -9.40 -6.18
N ASP A 58 4.48 -9.79 -4.92
CA ASP A 58 4.06 -11.11 -4.49
C ASP A 58 3.15 -10.99 -3.26
N GLN A 59 2.37 -12.03 -2.97
CA GLN A 59 1.47 -12.13 -1.83
C GLN A 59 0.45 -10.97 -1.73
N LEU A 60 -0.06 -10.51 -2.88
CA LEU A 60 -1.12 -9.51 -2.90
C LEU A 60 -2.44 -10.11 -2.42
N THR A 61 -2.89 -9.68 -1.25
CA THR A 61 -4.18 -10.06 -0.67
C THR A 61 -5.06 -8.83 -0.49
N LEU A 62 -6.35 -8.98 -0.79
CA LEU A 62 -7.37 -7.98 -0.50
C LEU A 62 -8.40 -8.60 0.44
N GLU A 63 -8.55 -7.99 1.61
CA GLU A 63 -9.46 -8.45 2.66
C GLU A 63 -10.40 -7.32 3.07
N SER A 64 -11.59 -7.69 3.52
CA SER A 64 -12.50 -6.74 4.14
C SER A 64 -11.95 -6.35 5.51
N ALA A 65 -11.93 -5.05 5.81
CA ALA A 65 -11.46 -4.52 7.08
C ALA A 65 -12.46 -4.70 8.23
#